data_AF-A0A4R9EUR7-F1
#
_entry.id   AF-A0A4R9EUR7-F1
#
_cell.length_a   1.000
_cell.length_b   1.000
_cell.length_c   1.000
_cell.angle_alpha   90.00
_cell.angle_beta   90.00
_cell.angle_gamma   90.00
#
_symmetry.space_group_name_H-M   'P 1'
#
loop_
_entity.id
_entity.type
_entity.pdbx_description
1 polymer ?
#
loop_
_entity_poly.entity_id
_entity_poly.type
_entity_poly.pdbx_seq_one_letter_code
_entity_poly.pdbx_strand_id
1 'polypeptide(L)'
;MARKLNEAGVLVPRDRHAQLQGRPTGGRRHGRDFDRFRWTSSTLCKVLRSPSLMGHRVHRGETVRDAEGAPVLIGPPLLGEGDVDALQSLLRTRSRGSHTRTRSTALLTGVAHCAGCGGRMYFAARKDSPHGDYVGRAASRAETCPAPAAMRSDWLDADATNCFSRMTATSGNVTREQLLSHGVRVTVAKGRRGGDRTRLAGPASSRLTFTLEERPPREG
;
A
#
# COMPACT_ATOMS: atom_id res chain seq x y z
N MET A 1 7.45 4.18 13.35
CA MET A 1 8.73 3.45 13.41
C MET A 1 9.40 3.33 12.04
N ALA A 2 8.81 2.65 11.05
CA ALA A 2 9.42 2.47 9.72
C ALA A 2 9.92 3.79 9.08
N ARG A 3 9.14 4.87 9.17
CA ARG A 3 9.56 6.21 8.74
C ARG A 3 10.84 6.69 9.43
N LYS A 4 10.91 6.60 10.76
CA LYS A 4 12.09 7.01 11.54
C LYS A 4 13.34 6.26 11.10
N LEU A 5 13.22 4.96 10.81
CA LEU A 5 14.34 4.15 10.28
C LEU A 5 14.80 4.64 8.90
N ASN A 6 13.85 5.00 8.02
CA ASN A 6 14.19 5.56 6.71
C ASN A 6 14.86 6.94 6.83
N GLU A 7 14.37 7.80 7.71
CA GLU A 7 14.93 9.14 7.98
C GLU A 7 16.35 9.04 8.56
N ALA A 8 16.58 8.07 9.45
CA ALA A 8 17.90 7.77 10.01
C ALA A 8 18.84 7.04 9.04
N GLY A 9 18.42 6.77 7.80
CA GLY A 9 19.25 6.07 6.80
C GLY A 9 19.52 4.59 7.09
N VAL A 10 18.79 3.98 8.03
CA VAL A 10 18.98 2.58 8.41
C VAL A 10 18.53 1.66 7.27
N LEU A 11 19.43 0.79 6.80
CA LEU A 11 19.13 -0.16 5.72
C LEU A 11 18.13 -1.23 6.17
N VAL A 12 17.28 -1.68 5.25
CA VAL A 12 16.45 -2.88 5.48
C VAL A 12 17.33 -4.14 5.54
N PRO A 13 16.91 -5.24 6.19
CA PRO A 13 17.76 -6.42 6.38
C PRO A 13 18.38 -6.97 5.10
N ARG A 14 17.63 -6.96 3.98
CA ARG A 14 18.13 -7.36 2.66
C ARG A 14 19.30 -6.50 2.19
N ASP A 15 19.15 -5.17 2.28
CA ASP A 15 20.17 -4.22 1.82
C ASP A 15 21.37 -4.22 2.79
N ARG A 16 21.12 -4.38 4.10
CA ARG A 16 22.19 -4.57 5.09
C ARG A 16 22.99 -5.84 4.81
N HIS A 17 22.32 -6.94 4.49
CA HIS A 17 22.98 -8.19 4.11
C HIS A 17 23.78 -8.01 2.81
N ALA A 18 23.22 -7.36 1.78
CA ALA A 18 23.96 -7.06 0.56
C ALA A 18 25.21 -6.23 0.84
N GLN A 19 25.10 -5.17 1.65
CA GLN A 19 26.22 -4.34 2.08
C GLN A 19 27.31 -5.16 2.78
N LEU A 20 26.93 -6.03 3.72
CA LEU A 20 27.89 -6.90 4.43
C LEU A 20 28.60 -7.89 3.50
N GLN A 21 27.99 -8.21 2.36
CA GLN A 21 28.56 -9.09 1.32
C GLN A 21 29.28 -8.31 0.20
N GLY A 22 29.48 -6.99 0.36
CA GLY A 22 30.10 -6.14 -0.66
C GLY A 22 29.28 -5.97 -1.95
N ARG A 23 27.98 -6.27 -1.91
CA ARG A 23 27.06 -6.17 -3.05
C ARG A 23 26.31 -4.84 -3.06
N PRO A 24 25.91 -4.31 -4.23
CA PRO A 24 25.10 -3.10 -4.30
C PRO A 24 23.74 -3.29 -3.60
N THR A 25 23.26 -2.23 -2.95
CA THR A 25 21.93 -2.19 -2.34
C THR A 25 20.83 -2.08 -3.39
N GLY A 26 19.59 -2.39 -3.00
CA GLY A 26 18.44 -2.21 -3.88
C GLY A 26 18.35 -3.27 -4.99
N GLY A 27 18.00 -2.82 -6.20
CA GLY A 27 17.78 -3.65 -7.38
C GLY A 27 16.34 -3.59 -7.91
N ARG A 28 16.07 -4.39 -8.96
CA ARG A 28 14.80 -4.36 -9.69
C ARG A 28 13.68 -5.04 -8.92
N ARG A 29 12.54 -4.36 -8.78
CA ARG A 29 11.32 -4.92 -8.16
C ARG A 29 10.06 -4.37 -8.83
N HIS A 30 9.16 -5.27 -9.24
CA HIS A 30 7.90 -4.90 -9.92
C HIS A 30 8.13 -3.95 -11.11
N GLY A 31 9.14 -4.25 -11.93
CA GLY A 31 9.46 -3.46 -13.14
C GLY A 31 10.10 -2.10 -12.88
N ARG A 32 10.48 -1.78 -11.64
CA ARG A 32 11.16 -0.53 -11.28
C ARG A 32 12.48 -0.80 -10.60
N ASP A 33 13.47 0.04 -10.88
CA ASP A 33 14.77 0.01 -10.25
C ASP A 33 14.81 0.90 -9.01
N PHE A 34 15.53 0.44 -7.99
CA PHE A 34 15.67 1.13 -6.72
C PHE A 34 17.14 1.07 -6.32
N ASP A 35 17.73 2.22 -5.98
CA ASP A 35 19.10 2.25 -5.44
C ASP A 35 19.15 1.64 -4.03
N ARG A 36 18.03 1.75 -3.29
CA ARG A 36 17.82 1.13 -1.98
C ARG A 36 16.35 0.85 -1.72
N PHE A 37 16.07 -0.20 -0.98
CA PHE A 37 14.74 -0.47 -0.46
C PHE A 37 14.49 0.27 0.84
N ARG A 38 13.24 0.74 1.01
CA ARG A 38 12.80 1.45 2.21
C ARG A 38 12.13 0.52 3.20
N TRP A 39 12.25 0.86 4.49
CA TRP A 39 11.41 0.29 5.54
C TRP A 39 9.94 0.61 5.25
N THR A 40 9.13 -0.43 5.20
CA THR A 40 7.67 -0.34 5.18
C THR A 40 7.12 -0.94 6.46
N SER A 41 5.88 -0.62 6.83
CA SER A 41 5.23 -1.27 7.98
C SER A 41 5.21 -2.79 7.82
N SER A 42 5.00 -3.30 6.60
CA SER A 42 5.03 -4.74 6.32
C SER A 42 6.40 -5.36 6.52
N THR A 43 7.47 -4.72 6.03
CA THR A 43 8.86 -5.21 6.24
C THR A 43 9.20 -5.21 7.73
N LEU A 44 8.87 -4.13 8.43
CA LEU A 44 9.09 -4.02 9.87
C LEU A 44 8.36 -5.13 10.65
N CYS A 45 7.07 -5.34 10.36
CA CYS A 45 6.30 -6.42 11.00
C CYS A 45 6.88 -7.81 10.70
N LYS A 46 7.43 -8.05 9.51
CA LYS A 46 8.10 -9.33 9.20
C LYS A 46 9.34 -9.55 10.08
N VAL A 47 10.15 -8.52 10.26
CA VAL A 47 11.34 -8.58 11.13
C VAL A 47 10.95 -8.83 12.58
N LEU A 48 9.97 -8.07 13.09
CA LEU A 48 9.50 -8.19 14.47
C LEU A 48 8.79 -9.51 14.78
N ARG A 49 8.34 -10.26 13.76
CA ARG A 49 7.72 -11.58 13.88
C ARG A 49 8.68 -12.74 13.59
N SER A 50 9.94 -12.44 13.27
CA SER A 50 10.89 -13.46 12.84
C SER A 50 11.47 -14.24 14.02
N PRO A 51 11.55 -15.58 13.95
CA PRO A 51 12.28 -16.39 14.94
C PRO A 51 13.77 -16.05 15.03
N SER A 52 14.33 -15.36 14.03
CA SER A 52 15.71 -14.88 14.07
C SER A 52 16.02 -13.95 15.25
N LEU A 53 14.99 -13.35 15.88
CA LEU A 53 15.16 -12.57 17.12
C LEU A 53 15.67 -13.45 18.29
N MET A 54 15.40 -14.76 18.26
CA MET A 54 15.92 -15.75 19.22
C MET A 54 17.23 -16.39 18.72
N GLY A 55 17.86 -15.85 17.67
CA GLY A 55 19.08 -16.42 17.09
C GLY A 55 18.84 -17.64 16.20
N HIS A 56 17.59 -17.99 15.91
CA HIS A 56 17.25 -19.14 15.08
C HIS A 56 17.64 -18.94 13.61
N ARG A 57 18.09 -20.02 12.97
CA ARG A 57 18.15 -20.15 11.51
C ARG A 57 16.72 -20.19 10.98
N VAL A 58 16.43 -19.35 10.00
CA VAL A 58 15.07 -19.25 9.43
C VAL A 58 15.07 -19.62 7.94
N HIS A 59 14.14 -20.46 7.54
CA HIS A 59 13.83 -20.74 6.14
C HIS A 59 12.34 -20.50 5.88
N ARG A 60 12.00 -19.70 4.86
CA ARG A 60 10.62 -19.32 4.50
C ARG A 60 9.76 -18.76 5.65
N GLY A 61 10.40 -18.21 6.69
CA GLY A 61 9.73 -17.62 7.85
C GLY A 61 9.59 -18.57 9.04
N GLU A 62 10.05 -19.81 8.91
CA GLU A 62 10.00 -20.82 9.96
C GLU A 62 11.40 -21.16 10.48
N THR A 63 11.46 -21.54 11.76
CA THR A 63 12.69 -22.04 12.40
C THR A 63 13.13 -23.33 11.71
N VAL A 64 14.38 -23.37 11.23
CA VAL A 64 15.02 -24.62 10.79
C VAL A 64 15.34 -25.45 12.03
N ARG A 65 14.96 -26.73 12.00
CA ARG A 65 15.21 -27.69 13.08
C ARG A 65 16.19 -28.76 12.62
N ASP A 66 16.97 -29.31 13.55
CA ASP A 66 17.86 -30.45 13.33
C ASP A 66 17.10 -31.80 13.39
N ALA A 67 17.83 -32.91 13.39
CA ALA A 67 17.24 -34.25 13.38
C ALA A 67 16.47 -34.57 14.68
N GLU A 68 16.88 -33.96 15.78
CA GLU A 68 16.28 -34.08 17.11
C GLU A 68 15.11 -33.10 17.30
N GLY A 69 14.87 -32.22 16.33
CA GLY A 69 13.79 -31.23 16.36
C GLY A 69 14.16 -29.94 17.11
N ALA A 70 15.40 -29.75 17.53
CA ALA A 70 15.85 -28.53 18.19
C ALA A 70 16.10 -27.40 17.17
N PRO A 71 15.90 -26.12 17.55
CA PRO A 71 16.21 -24.98 16.68
C PRO A 71 17.70 -24.91 16.32
N VAL A 72 18.01 -24.87 15.03
CA VAL A 72 19.37 -24.57 14.58
C VAL A 72 19.67 -23.09 14.83
N LEU A 73 20.70 -22.77 15.60
CA LEU A 73 21.09 -21.38 15.91
C LEU A 73 22.13 -20.84 14.91
N ILE A 74 22.02 -19.56 14.57
CA ILE A 74 22.97 -18.82 13.72
C ILE A 74 23.70 -17.70 14.48
N GLY A 75 23.39 -17.51 15.76
CA GLY A 75 23.99 -16.50 16.61
C GLY A 75 23.28 -16.40 17.96
N PRO A 76 23.78 -15.54 18.86
CA PRO A 76 23.15 -15.30 20.14
C PRO A 76 21.75 -14.67 19.97
N PRO A 77 20.78 -14.99 20.86
CA PRO A 77 19.47 -14.38 20.83
C PRO A 77 19.56 -12.87 21.08
N LEU A 78 18.82 -12.09 20.28
CA LEU A 78 18.67 -10.65 20.47
C LEU A 78 17.64 -10.33 21.56
N LEU A 79 16.67 -11.22 21.75
CA LEU A 79 15.62 -11.13 22.76
C LEU A 79 15.47 -12.50 23.44
N GLY A 80 15.19 -12.49 24.75
CA GLY A 80 14.81 -13.70 25.47
C GLY A 80 13.43 -14.21 25.03
N GLU A 81 13.14 -15.48 25.34
CA GLU A 81 11.88 -16.14 24.98
C GLU A 81 10.65 -15.36 25.49
N GLY A 82 10.66 -14.95 26.77
CA GLY A 82 9.56 -14.17 27.36
C GLY A 82 9.32 -12.81 26.67
N ASP A 83 10.38 -12.13 26.25
CA ASP A 83 10.27 -10.85 25.52
C ASP A 83 9.70 -11.06 24.12
N VAL A 84 10.11 -12.15 23.45
CA VAL A 84 9.58 -12.51 22.13
C VAL A 84 8.10 -12.87 22.25
N ASP A 85 7.70 -13.62 23.27
CA ASP A 85 6.30 -13.96 23.50
C ASP A 85 5.44 -12.74 23.79
N ALA A 86 5.91 -11.84 24.66
CA ALA A 86 5.26 -10.57 24.93
C ALA A 86 5.10 -9.73 23.65
N LEU A 87 6.17 -9.64 22.85
CA LEU A 87 6.16 -8.94 21.58
C LEU A 87 5.16 -9.57 20.59
N GLN A 88 5.18 -10.89 20.42
CA GLN A 88 4.27 -11.58 19.51
C GLN A 88 2.82 -11.41 19.96
N SER A 89 2.55 -11.48 21.26
CA SER A 89 1.22 -11.24 21.83
C SER A 89 0.71 -9.84 21.49
N LEU A 90 1.53 -8.80 21.72
CA LEU A 90 1.19 -7.43 21.37
C LEU A 90 0.97 -7.25 19.86
N LEU A 91 1.77 -7.91 19.02
CA LEU A 91 1.63 -7.85 17.57
C LEU A 91 0.37 -8.59 17.07
N ARG A 92 -0.07 -9.64 17.76
CA ARG A 92 -1.33 -10.34 17.47
C ARG A 92 -2.53 -9.47 17.83
N THR A 93 -2.54 -8.88 19.02
CA THR A 93 -3.63 -7.98 19.47
C THR A 93 -3.79 -6.77 18.54
N ARG A 94 -2.68 -6.21 18.03
CA ARG A 94 -2.73 -5.09 17.07
C ARG A 94 -3.07 -5.52 15.64
N SER A 95 -3.01 -6.81 15.33
CA SER A 95 -3.26 -7.32 13.99
C SER A 95 -4.76 -7.28 13.69
N ARG A 96 -5.18 -6.70 12.57
CA ARG A 96 -6.58 -6.69 12.11
C ARG A 96 -6.98 -8.01 11.41
N GLY A 97 -6.29 -9.10 11.72
CA GLY A 97 -6.39 -10.38 11.01
C GLY A 97 -5.78 -10.37 9.60
N SER A 98 -5.62 -11.56 9.02
CA SER A 98 -5.33 -11.71 7.60
C SER A 98 -6.68 -11.71 6.86
N HIS A 99 -6.93 -10.69 6.04
CA HIS A 99 -8.03 -10.76 5.09
C HIS A 99 -7.52 -11.40 3.80
N THR A 100 -8.22 -12.43 3.32
CA THR A 100 -8.02 -12.94 1.97
C THR A 100 -8.18 -11.78 1.00
N ARG A 101 -7.12 -11.52 0.23
CA ARG A 101 -7.10 -10.41 -0.70
C ARG A 101 -7.97 -10.78 -1.89
N THR A 102 -9.24 -10.37 -1.85
CA THR A 102 -10.12 -10.46 -3.01
C THR A 102 -9.66 -9.45 -4.08
N ARG A 103 -9.79 -9.81 -5.36
CA ARG A 103 -9.60 -8.82 -6.43
C ARG A 103 -10.66 -7.74 -6.21
N SER A 104 -10.21 -6.50 -6.00
CA SER A 104 -11.14 -5.39 -5.86
C SER A 104 -11.84 -5.17 -7.20
N THR A 105 -13.17 -5.25 -7.17
CA THR A 105 -14.09 -4.90 -8.25
C THR A 105 -14.40 -3.40 -8.30
N ALA A 106 -13.77 -2.59 -7.44
CA ALA A 106 -14.02 -1.16 -7.37
C ALA A 106 -13.50 -0.46 -8.64
N LEU A 107 -14.40 0.28 -9.29
CA LEU A 107 -14.25 0.88 -10.62
C LEU A 107 -12.93 1.63 -10.80
N LEU A 108 -12.56 2.47 -9.84
CA LEU A 108 -11.44 3.40 -9.98
C LEU A 108 -10.14 2.92 -9.35
N THR A 109 -10.04 1.64 -8.99
CA THR A 109 -8.78 1.08 -8.50
C THR A 109 -7.71 1.13 -9.61
N GLY A 110 -6.67 1.93 -9.41
CA GLY A 110 -5.61 2.15 -10.40
C GLY A 110 -5.90 3.25 -11.43
N VAL A 111 -7.10 3.83 -11.39
CA VAL A 111 -7.50 5.03 -12.16
C VAL A 111 -7.43 6.28 -11.27
N ALA A 112 -7.80 6.16 -9.99
CA ALA A 112 -7.78 7.26 -9.04
C ALA A 112 -6.38 7.49 -8.42
N HIS A 113 -5.97 8.77 -8.36
CA HIS A 113 -4.70 9.23 -7.83
C HIS A 113 -4.88 10.40 -6.86
N CYS A 114 -4.02 10.49 -5.84
CA CYS A 114 -4.03 11.60 -4.91
C CYS A 114 -3.27 12.78 -5.52
N ALA A 115 -3.87 13.96 -5.60
CA ALA A 115 -3.21 15.16 -6.14
C ALA A 115 -2.02 15.61 -5.27
N GLY A 116 -2.07 15.37 -3.95
CA GLY A 116 -1.03 15.82 -3.02
C GLY A 116 0.31 15.06 -3.12
N CYS A 117 0.31 13.81 -3.61
CA CYS A 117 1.56 13.04 -3.75
C CYS A 117 1.65 12.22 -5.05
N GLY A 118 0.67 12.33 -5.96
CA GLY A 118 0.56 11.52 -7.18
C GLY A 118 0.27 10.02 -6.96
N GLY A 119 0.27 9.55 -5.71
CA GLY A 119 0.12 8.15 -5.37
C GLY A 119 -1.27 7.60 -5.71
N ARG A 120 -1.33 6.34 -6.15
CA ARG A 120 -2.58 5.61 -6.41
C ARG A 120 -3.46 5.58 -5.16
N MET A 121 -4.75 5.78 -5.36
CA MET A 121 -5.78 5.61 -4.35
C MET A 121 -6.35 4.20 -4.40
N TYR A 122 -6.83 3.71 -3.26
CA TYR A 122 -7.34 2.35 -3.12
C TYR A 122 -8.70 2.38 -2.44
N PHE A 123 -9.59 1.51 -2.90
CA PHE A 123 -10.88 1.32 -2.26
C PHE A 123 -10.72 0.74 -0.85
N ALA A 124 -11.46 1.30 0.09
CA ALA A 124 -11.60 0.87 1.46
C ALA A 124 -13.10 0.75 1.76
N ALA A 125 -13.59 -0.47 1.92
CA ALA A 125 -14.96 -0.72 2.32
C ALA A 125 -15.22 -0.14 3.72
N ARG A 126 -16.45 0.37 3.93
CA ARG A 126 -16.93 0.77 5.25
C ARG A 126 -17.88 -0.29 5.78
N LYS A 127 -17.82 -0.52 7.10
CA LYS A 127 -18.81 -1.35 7.77
C LYS A 127 -20.17 -0.64 7.69
N ASP A 128 -21.22 -1.41 7.44
CA ASP A 128 -22.61 -0.93 7.46
C ASP A 128 -22.90 0.20 6.46
N SER A 129 -22.19 0.23 5.33
CA SER A 129 -22.44 1.18 4.25
C SER A 129 -22.37 0.50 2.88
N PRO A 130 -23.28 0.82 1.96
CA PRO A 130 -23.20 0.37 0.57
C PRO A 130 -22.02 0.99 -0.18
N HIS A 131 -21.36 2.00 0.39
CA HIS A 131 -20.26 2.73 -0.23
C HIS A 131 -18.97 2.63 0.61
N GLY A 132 -17.84 2.63 -0.08
CA GLY A 132 -16.52 2.73 0.54
C GLY A 132 -15.91 4.12 0.34
N ASP A 133 -14.61 4.21 0.55
CA ASP A 133 -13.79 5.36 0.17
C ASP A 133 -12.64 4.94 -0.73
N TYR A 134 -12.28 5.77 -1.70
CA TYR A 134 -10.94 5.76 -2.27
C TYR A 134 -10.02 6.59 -1.38
N VAL A 135 -8.92 5.99 -0.91
CA VAL A 135 -7.95 6.63 0.00
C VAL A 135 -6.52 6.51 -0.51
N GLY A 136 -5.74 7.58 -0.37
CA GLY A 136 -4.30 7.54 -0.58
C GLY A 136 -3.59 6.66 0.46
N ARG A 137 -2.56 5.92 0.05
CA ARG A 137 -1.82 4.98 0.92
C ARG A 137 -0.37 5.37 1.22
N ALA A 138 0.00 6.64 1.08
CA ALA A 138 1.38 7.13 1.32
C ALA A 138 1.91 6.71 2.70
N ALA A 139 1.12 6.91 3.76
CA ALA A 139 1.52 6.54 5.13
C ALA A 139 1.84 5.04 5.29
N SER A 140 1.13 4.16 4.59
CA SER A 140 1.40 2.71 4.64
C SER A 140 2.74 2.32 4.00
N ARG A 141 3.27 3.17 3.11
CA ARG A 141 4.59 3.04 2.48
C ARG A 141 5.69 3.77 3.26
N ALA A 142 5.37 4.25 4.47
CA ALA A 142 6.23 5.13 5.26
C ALA A 142 6.62 6.42 4.50
N GLU A 143 5.76 6.90 3.60
CA GLU A 143 5.89 8.16 2.88
C GLU A 143 4.97 9.22 3.51
N THR A 144 5.38 10.48 3.46
CA THR A 144 4.55 11.62 3.86
C THR A 144 3.83 12.17 2.63
N CYS A 145 2.50 12.28 2.71
CA CYS A 145 1.74 13.05 1.74
C CYS A 145 1.38 14.40 2.37
N PRO A 146 1.73 15.54 1.74
CA PRO A 146 1.41 16.86 2.28
C PRO A 146 -0.11 17.11 2.32
N ALA A 147 -0.84 16.55 1.34
CA ALA A 147 -2.27 16.74 1.19
C ALA A 147 -2.98 15.40 0.90
N PRO A 148 -3.11 14.50 1.90
CA PRO A 148 -3.74 13.20 1.70
C PRO A 148 -5.21 13.36 1.33
N ALA A 149 -5.59 12.75 0.21
CA ALA A 149 -6.95 12.76 -0.29
C ALA A 149 -7.71 11.49 0.08
N ALA A 150 -9.00 11.67 0.36
CA ALA A 150 -10.00 10.62 0.49
C ALA A 150 -11.29 11.10 -0.18
N MET A 151 -12.01 10.18 -0.81
CA MET A 151 -13.30 10.45 -1.43
C MET A 151 -14.21 9.24 -1.32
N ARG A 152 -15.50 9.46 -1.07
CA ARG A 152 -16.51 8.39 -1.08
C ARG A 152 -16.63 7.78 -2.47
N SER A 153 -16.83 6.47 -2.55
CA SER A 153 -16.73 5.73 -3.81
C SER A 153 -17.82 6.08 -4.81
N ASP A 154 -19.08 6.14 -4.37
CA ASP A 154 -20.25 6.47 -5.21
C ASP A 154 -20.07 7.80 -5.94
N TRP A 155 -19.56 8.81 -5.25
CA TRP A 155 -19.36 10.12 -5.84
C TRP A 155 -18.24 10.13 -6.87
N LEU A 156 -17.11 9.51 -6.54
CA LEU A 156 -15.97 9.48 -7.44
C LEU A 156 -16.28 8.62 -8.68
N ASP A 157 -16.96 7.48 -8.47
CA ASP A 157 -17.37 6.58 -9.54
C ASP A 157 -18.39 7.26 -10.48
N ALA A 158 -19.38 7.98 -9.93
CA ALA A 158 -20.34 8.74 -10.72
C ALA A 158 -19.70 9.88 -11.52
N ASP A 159 -18.84 10.69 -10.89
CA ASP A 159 -18.14 11.79 -11.56
C ASP A 159 -17.24 11.29 -12.71
N ALA A 160 -16.46 10.24 -12.45
CA ALA A 160 -15.58 9.65 -13.44
C ALA A 160 -16.34 9.04 -14.62
N THR A 161 -17.46 8.34 -14.34
CA THR A 161 -18.32 7.75 -15.37
C THR A 161 -18.97 8.83 -16.23
N ASN A 162 -19.51 9.88 -15.61
CA ASN A 162 -20.11 11.00 -16.32
C ASN A 162 -19.08 11.76 -17.19
N CYS A 163 -17.87 11.97 -16.69
CA CYS A 163 -16.80 12.59 -17.47
C CYS A 163 -16.38 11.72 -18.65
N PHE A 164 -16.21 10.41 -18.43
CA PHE A 164 -15.85 9.47 -19.49
C PHE A 164 -16.91 9.43 -20.59
N SER A 165 -18.18 9.18 -20.25
CA SER A 165 -19.28 9.13 -21.22
C SER A 165 -19.42 10.42 -22.03
N ARG A 166 -19.22 11.59 -21.40
CA ARG A 166 -19.21 12.88 -22.09
C ARG A 166 -18.05 13.02 -23.08
N MET A 167 -16.86 12.54 -22.74
CA MET A 167 -15.67 12.69 -23.58
C MET A 167 -15.61 11.66 -24.71
N THR A 168 -16.11 10.44 -24.49
CA THR A 168 -16.02 9.34 -25.47
C THR A 168 -17.34 9.09 -26.21
N ALA A 169 -18.35 9.93 -25.98
CA ALA A 169 -19.73 9.73 -26.47
C ALA A 169 -20.28 8.30 -26.23
N THR A 170 -19.79 7.64 -25.17
CA THR A 170 -20.15 6.25 -24.86
C THR A 170 -21.40 6.22 -23.99
N SER A 171 -22.45 5.61 -24.53
CA SER A 171 -23.70 5.33 -23.81
C SER A 171 -23.64 3.93 -23.18
N GLY A 172 -23.85 3.82 -21.86
CA GLY A 172 -23.92 2.55 -21.15
C GLY A 172 -23.11 2.50 -19.86
N ASN A 173 -22.96 1.29 -19.31
CA ASN A 173 -22.21 1.06 -18.08
C ASN A 173 -20.70 1.10 -18.37
N VAL A 174 -19.99 2.03 -17.73
CA VAL A 174 -18.54 2.20 -17.88
C VAL A 174 -17.81 1.22 -16.96
N THR A 175 -16.96 0.40 -17.57
CA THR A 175 -16.16 -0.60 -16.87
C THR A 175 -14.76 -0.07 -16.54
N ARG A 176 -14.12 -0.68 -15.55
CA ARG A 176 -12.75 -0.35 -15.15
C ARG A 176 -11.76 -0.59 -16.29
N GLU A 177 -11.95 -1.66 -17.03
CA GLU A 177 -11.12 -2.05 -18.17
C GLU A 177 -11.16 -0.97 -19.26
N GLN A 178 -12.34 -0.39 -19.54
CA GLN A 178 -12.47 0.73 -20.47
C GLN A 178 -11.72 1.97 -19.99
N LEU A 179 -11.85 2.34 -18.71
CA LEU A 179 -11.13 3.49 -18.15
C LEU A 179 -9.61 3.29 -18.27
N LEU A 180 -9.10 2.10 -17.92
CA LEU A 180 -7.68 1.80 -18.01
C LEU A 180 -7.16 1.72 -19.44
N SER A 181 -7.96 1.22 -20.40
CA SER A 181 -7.55 1.11 -21.79
C SER A 181 -7.42 2.48 -22.47
N HIS A 182 -8.28 3.43 -22.10
CA HIS A 182 -8.26 4.82 -22.56
C HIS A 182 -7.33 5.72 -21.74
N GLY A 183 -6.46 5.15 -20.89
CA GLY A 183 -5.50 5.94 -20.13
C GLY A 183 -6.15 6.93 -19.16
N VAL A 184 -7.39 6.69 -18.73
CA VAL A 184 -8.09 7.61 -17.85
C VAL A 184 -7.37 7.69 -16.51
N ARG A 185 -7.22 8.92 -16.03
CA ARG A 185 -6.73 9.24 -14.71
C ARG A 185 -7.65 10.25 -14.04
N VAL A 186 -7.99 9.97 -12.79
CA VAL A 186 -8.77 10.87 -11.93
C VAL A 186 -7.90 11.29 -10.76
N THR A 187 -7.53 12.57 -10.69
CA THR A 187 -6.79 13.09 -9.54
C THR A 187 -7.73 13.73 -8.54
N VAL A 188 -7.55 13.38 -7.27
CA VAL A 188 -8.37 13.84 -6.16
C VAL A 188 -7.53 14.72 -5.23
N ALA A 189 -7.93 15.98 -5.07
CA ALA A 189 -7.35 16.90 -4.10
C ALA A 189 -7.87 16.64 -2.68
N LYS A 190 -7.09 17.06 -1.69
CA LYS A 190 -7.45 16.92 -0.27
C LYS A 190 -8.79 17.59 0.02
N GLY A 191 -9.59 16.94 0.85
CA GLY A 191 -10.87 17.45 1.32
C GLY A 191 -10.78 18.19 2.63
N ARG A 192 -11.91 18.77 3.05
CA ARG A 192 -12.07 19.30 4.40
C ARG A 192 -11.76 18.20 5.41
N ARG A 193 -11.08 18.56 6.51
CA ARG A 193 -10.86 17.64 7.63
C ARG A 193 -12.16 17.56 8.44
N GLY A 194 -12.58 16.36 8.85
CA GLY A 194 -13.70 16.20 9.78
C GLY A 194 -14.62 15.02 9.45
N GLY A 195 -15.31 14.52 10.49
CA GLY A 195 -16.36 13.51 10.39
C GLY A 195 -17.77 14.10 10.38
N ASP A 196 -17.90 15.42 10.25
CA ASP A 196 -19.18 16.12 10.38
C ASP A 196 -20.12 15.87 9.18
N ARG A 197 -21.40 16.22 9.35
CA ARG A 197 -22.48 15.94 8.39
C ARG A 197 -22.30 16.64 7.03
N THR A 198 -21.55 17.74 6.94
CA THR A 198 -21.20 18.41 5.68
C THR A 198 -20.38 17.52 4.75
N ARG A 199 -19.70 16.49 5.28
CA ARG A 199 -19.06 15.46 4.47
C ARG A 199 -20.06 14.62 3.66
N LEU A 200 -21.36 14.72 3.92
CA LEU A 200 -22.45 14.03 3.22
C LEU A 200 -23.04 14.88 2.09
N ALA A 201 -22.72 16.17 2.00
CA ALA A 201 -23.31 17.13 1.06
C ALA A 201 -22.75 17.05 -0.38
N GLY A 202 -22.14 15.92 -0.77
CA GLY A 202 -21.46 15.77 -2.06
C GLY A 202 -19.99 16.17 -2.02
N PRO A 203 -19.17 15.73 -2.99
CA PRO A 203 -17.86 16.33 -3.18
C PRO A 203 -18.01 17.69 -3.85
N ALA A 204 -17.13 18.62 -3.49
CA ALA A 204 -16.84 19.73 -4.38
C ALA A 204 -16.13 19.16 -5.63
N SER A 205 -16.81 19.15 -6.78
CA SER A 205 -16.24 18.70 -8.07
C SER A 205 -14.97 19.46 -8.45
N SER A 206 -14.80 20.69 -7.97
CA SER A 206 -13.56 21.47 -8.06
C SER A 206 -12.33 20.79 -7.44
N ARG A 207 -12.50 19.73 -6.64
CA ARG A 207 -11.40 18.91 -6.10
C ARG A 207 -10.99 17.76 -7.00
N LEU A 208 -11.70 17.56 -8.11
CA LEU A 208 -11.51 16.45 -9.02
C LEU A 208 -10.95 16.99 -10.34
N THR A 209 -9.96 16.29 -10.88
CA THR A 209 -9.48 16.53 -12.24
C THR A 209 -9.50 15.21 -12.97
N PHE A 210 -10.21 15.19 -14.09
CA PHE A 210 -10.28 14.05 -14.99
C PHE A 210 -9.37 14.33 -16.18
N THR A 211 -8.53 13.37 -16.51
CA THR A 211 -7.67 13.42 -17.70
C THR A 211 -7.81 12.12 -18.47
N LEU A 212 -7.90 12.21 -19.79
CA LEU A 212 -7.91 11.08 -20.71
C LEU A 212 -6.69 11.24 -21.61
N GLU A 213 -5.75 10.31 -21.52
CA GLU A 213 -4.62 10.26 -22.45
C GLU A 213 -5.07 9.46 -23.68
N GLU A 214 -5.14 10.11 -24.84
CA GLU A 214 -5.16 9.38 -26.11
C GLU A 214 -3.84 8.62 -26.22
N ARG A 215 -3.89 7.32 -25.97
CA ARG A 215 -2.72 6.47 -26.08
C ARG A 215 -2.25 6.53 -27.54
N PRO A 216 -0.99 6.90 -27.84
CA PRO A 216 -0.47 6.70 -29.19
C PRO A 216 -0.55 5.20 -29.52
N PRO A 217 -0.80 4.82 -30.79
CA PRO A 217 -0.90 3.43 -31.19
C PRO A 217 0.36 2.69 -30.72
N ARG A 218 0.18 1.49 -30.16
CA ARG A 218 1.31 0.63 -29.79
C ARG A 218 2.03 0.26 -31.08
N GLU A 219 3.21 0.84 -31.31
CA GLU A 219 4.14 0.31 -32.30
C GLU A 219 4.49 -1.14 -31.90
N GLY A 220 4.40 -2.03 -32.90
CA GLY A 220 4.44 -3.48 -32.76
C GLY A 220 5.79 -4.07 -32.43
#